data_AF-A0A6G0M6Y2-F1
#
_entry.id   AF-A0A6G0M6Y2-F1
#
_cell.length_a   1.000
_cell.length_b   1.000
_cell.length_c   1.000
_cell.angle_alpha   90.00
_cell.angle_beta   90.00
_cell.angle_gamma   90.00
#
_symmetry.space_group_name_H-M   'P 1'
#
loop_
_entity.id
_entity.type
_entity.pdbx_description
1 polymer ?
#
loop_
_entity_poly.entity_id
_entity_poly.type
_entity_poly.pdbx_seq_one_letter_code
_entity_poly.pdbx_strand_id
1 'polypeptide(L)'
;MKLRKEYVAVIEARCNAANEDVKAVLRSVHDSFDSNLLETMCETRWDVDLENVTDEFLMDKIKEITASFKNRELPDMNDLFSDELKFDLTISDVEARVTAYFHLANEIFKRNGVSDLFLGEEGIKRKCKVLVKFLPGGLKTKTKNELEYRSGEAKLAVRKLYSVVSNLALELEKETRAVKKVKAKEAKHNKAFVKERSVKAFNKKTARRSA
;
A
#
# COMPACT_ATOMS: atom_id res chain seq x y z
N MET A 1 -2.36 8.30 18.54
CA MET A 1 -2.15 9.69 18.98
C MET A 1 -3.12 10.71 18.38
N LYS A 2 -3.36 10.72 17.05
CA LYS A 2 -4.28 11.70 16.42
C LYS A 2 -5.68 11.73 17.05
N LEU A 3 -6.32 10.57 17.22
CA LEU A 3 -7.65 10.47 17.84
C LEU A 3 -7.70 11.01 19.28
N ARG A 4 -6.64 10.78 20.08
CA ARG A 4 -6.56 11.34 21.44
C ARG A 4 -6.47 12.86 21.41
N LYS A 5 -5.69 13.44 20.48
CA LYS A 5 -5.61 14.90 20.30
C LYS A 5 -6.95 15.50 19.90
N GLU A 6 -7.65 14.86 18.95
CA GLU A 6 -8.98 15.30 18.52
C GLU A 6 -10.00 15.21 19.66
N TYR A 7 -10.00 14.11 20.41
CA TYR A 7 -10.84 13.96 21.60
C TYR A 7 -10.58 15.05 22.64
N VAL A 8 -9.32 15.29 23.00
CA VAL A 8 -8.94 16.33 23.97
C VAL A 8 -9.43 17.71 23.50
N ALA A 9 -9.19 18.07 22.23
CA ALA A 9 -9.61 19.35 21.68
C ALA A 9 -11.14 19.54 21.70
N VAL A 10 -11.89 18.47 21.42
CA VAL A 10 -13.37 18.51 21.48
C VAL A 10 -13.85 18.71 22.92
N ILE A 11 -13.25 18.00 23.89
CA ILE A 11 -13.59 18.15 25.30
C ILE A 11 -13.25 19.54 25.81
N GLU A 12 -12.05 20.05 25.51
CA GLU A 12 -11.63 21.41 25.86
C GLU A 12 -12.60 22.46 25.33
N ALA A 13 -12.98 22.39 24.05
CA ALA A 13 -13.92 23.32 23.44
C ALA A 13 -15.30 23.29 24.13
N ARG A 14 -15.79 22.08 24.46
CA ARG A 14 -17.07 21.89 25.15
C ARG A 14 -17.03 22.45 26.57
N CYS A 15 -15.99 22.11 27.33
CA CYS A 15 -15.82 22.57 28.71
C CYS A 15 -15.67 24.09 28.77
N ASN A 16 -14.94 24.71 27.84
CA ASN A 16 -14.83 26.16 27.73
C ASN A 16 -16.20 26.83 27.48
N ALA A 17 -17.06 26.23 26.66
CA ALA A 17 -18.40 26.75 26.40
C ALA A 17 -19.36 26.58 27.59
N ALA A 18 -19.21 25.51 28.36
CA ALA A 18 -20.05 25.18 29.51
C ALA A 18 -19.49 25.69 30.86
N ASN A 19 -18.31 26.32 30.84
CA ASN A 19 -17.55 26.71 32.04
C ASN A 19 -17.31 25.53 33.01
N GLU A 20 -17.06 24.35 32.45
CA GLU A 20 -16.72 23.12 33.19
C GLU A 20 -15.21 22.97 33.34
N ASP A 21 -14.77 22.29 34.41
CA ASP A 21 -13.36 21.88 34.53
C ASP A 21 -13.04 20.77 33.51
N VAL A 22 -12.06 21.03 32.64
CA VAL A 22 -11.58 20.08 31.63
C VAL A 22 -11.04 18.82 32.29
N LYS A 23 -10.31 18.94 33.40
CA LYS A 23 -9.69 17.77 34.06
C LYS A 23 -10.74 16.82 34.61
N ALA A 24 -11.83 17.34 35.15
CA ALA A 24 -12.95 16.54 35.65
C ALA A 24 -13.69 15.77 34.54
N VAL A 25 -13.67 16.26 33.30
CA VAL A 25 -14.39 15.66 32.16
C VAL A 25 -13.50 14.74 31.32
N LEU A 26 -12.21 15.05 31.24
CA LEU A 26 -11.28 14.35 30.37
C LEU A 26 -11.09 12.91 30.84
N ARG A 27 -11.34 11.95 29.96
CA ARG A 27 -11.04 10.55 30.26
C ARG A 27 -9.54 10.35 30.43
N SER A 28 -9.19 9.73 31.55
CA SER A 28 -7.86 9.28 31.93
C SER A 28 -7.33 8.26 30.92
N VAL A 29 -6.08 8.45 30.51
CA VAL A 29 -5.32 7.49 29.70
C VAL A 29 -4.97 6.29 30.56
N HIS A 30 -4.56 6.53 31.80
CA HIS A 30 -4.27 5.50 32.79
C HIS A 30 -5.44 4.52 32.93
N ASP A 31 -6.67 5.04 33.11
CA ASP A 31 -7.86 4.22 33.31
C ASP A 31 -8.34 3.50 32.03
N SER A 32 -7.72 3.80 30.88
CA SER A 32 -8.01 3.14 29.61
C SER A 32 -7.19 1.85 29.41
N PHE A 33 -6.20 1.59 30.27
CA PHE A 33 -5.40 0.37 30.21
C PHE A 33 -5.88 -0.66 31.23
N ASP A 34 -5.60 -1.93 30.93
CA ASP A 34 -5.75 -3.01 31.91
C ASP A 34 -4.77 -2.81 33.07
N SER A 35 -5.26 -2.89 34.30
CA SER A 35 -4.46 -2.64 35.51
C SER A 35 -3.30 -3.63 35.66
N ASN A 36 -3.54 -4.92 35.41
CA ASN A 36 -2.50 -5.95 35.52
C ASN A 36 -1.42 -5.75 34.45
N LEU A 37 -1.81 -5.31 33.25
CA LEU A 37 -0.87 -4.93 32.20
C LEU A 37 -0.02 -3.72 32.62
N LEU A 38 -0.62 -2.68 33.21
CA LEU A 38 0.15 -1.51 33.69
C LEU A 38 1.13 -1.89 34.80
N GLU A 39 0.70 -2.66 35.78
CA GLU A 39 1.55 -3.15 36.88
C GLU A 39 2.73 -3.96 36.33
N THR A 40 2.46 -4.88 35.39
CA THR A 40 3.52 -5.63 34.69
C THR A 40 4.49 -4.69 33.95
N MET A 41 4.00 -3.65 33.28
CA MET A 41 4.87 -2.71 32.55
C MET A 41 5.72 -1.86 33.49
N CYS A 42 5.18 -1.48 34.65
CA CYS A 42 5.90 -0.81 35.72
C CYS A 42 7.09 -1.65 36.20
N GLU A 43 6.81 -2.89 36.59
CA GLU A 43 7.82 -3.83 37.10
C GLU A 43 8.88 -4.20 36.07
N THR A 44 8.45 -4.47 34.83
CA THR A 44 9.34 -5.10 33.83
C THR A 44 10.11 -4.11 32.96
N ARG A 45 9.62 -2.87 32.80
CA ARG A 45 10.15 -1.94 31.79
C ARG A 45 10.41 -0.54 32.28
N TRP A 46 9.61 -0.03 33.22
CA TRP A 46 9.64 1.38 33.56
C TRP A 46 10.35 1.67 34.86
N ASP A 47 10.40 0.71 35.80
CA ASP A 47 11.02 0.86 37.11
C ASP A 47 10.42 2.07 37.87
N VAL A 48 9.09 2.13 37.87
CA VAL A 48 8.28 3.21 38.46
C VAL A 48 7.09 2.58 39.17
N ASP A 49 6.75 3.06 40.37
CA ASP A 49 5.55 2.61 41.09
C ASP A 49 4.27 3.01 40.35
N LEU A 50 3.24 2.16 40.41
CA LEU A 50 1.95 2.39 39.73
C LEU A 50 1.32 3.74 40.12
N GLU A 51 1.47 4.18 41.37
CA GLU A 51 0.96 5.47 41.87
C GLU A 51 1.58 6.69 41.16
N ASN A 52 2.79 6.52 40.61
CA ASN A 52 3.51 7.57 39.89
C ASN A 52 3.25 7.56 38.38
N VAL A 53 2.46 6.60 37.88
CA VAL A 53 2.12 6.49 36.45
C VAL A 53 1.03 7.48 36.09
N THR A 54 1.44 8.65 35.61
CA THR A 54 0.51 9.68 35.14
C THR A 54 0.08 9.48 33.69
N ASP A 55 -1.03 10.10 33.30
CA ASP A 55 -1.45 10.20 31.90
C ASP A 55 -0.32 10.74 31.01
N GLU A 56 0.41 11.76 31.46
CA GLU A 56 1.53 12.35 30.71
C GLU A 56 2.64 11.33 30.47
N PHE A 57 3.03 10.60 31.51
CA PHE A 57 4.02 9.52 31.42
C PHE A 57 3.61 8.45 30.40
N LEU A 58 2.36 7.97 30.48
CA LEU A 58 1.84 6.97 29.55
C LEU A 58 1.81 7.49 28.11
N MET A 59 1.39 8.74 27.91
CA MET A 59 1.40 9.35 26.58
C MET A 59 2.81 9.44 26.01
N ASP A 60 3.83 9.70 26.84
CA ASP A 60 5.22 9.73 26.41
C ASP A 60 5.78 8.34 26.10
N LYS A 61 5.45 7.32 26.90
CA LYS A 61 5.80 5.93 26.57
C LYS A 61 5.13 5.42 25.30
N ILE A 62 3.87 5.79 25.06
CA ILE A 62 3.19 5.49 23.80
C ILE A 62 3.92 6.17 22.63
N LYS A 63 4.32 7.45 22.76
CA LYS A 63 5.10 8.14 21.72
C LYS A 63 6.43 7.44 21.47
N GLU A 64 7.16 7.09 22.52
CA GLU A 64 8.46 6.38 22.43
C GLU A 64 8.31 5.07 21.63
N ILE A 65 7.32 4.24 22.00
CA ILE A 65 7.07 2.96 21.32
C ILE A 65 6.68 3.19 19.85
N THR A 66 5.76 4.12 19.60
CA THR A 66 5.23 4.38 18.24
C THR A 66 6.22 5.08 17.31
N ALA A 67 7.23 5.76 17.86
CA ALA A 67 8.32 6.38 17.11
C ALA A 67 9.48 5.41 16.83
N SER A 68 9.49 4.24 17.48
CA SER A 68 10.56 3.24 17.31
C SER A 68 10.26 2.26 16.16
N PHE A 69 11.32 1.74 15.54
CA PHE A 69 11.19 0.62 14.61
C PHE A 69 10.66 -0.61 15.32
N LYS A 70 10.04 -1.53 14.56
CA LYS A 70 9.69 -2.85 15.10
C LYS A 70 10.94 -3.50 15.71
N ASN A 71 10.82 -3.98 16.95
CA ASN A 71 11.94 -4.55 17.72
C ASN A 71 13.14 -3.60 17.93
N ARG A 72 12.95 -2.28 17.79
CA ARG A 72 14.01 -1.26 17.88
C ARG A 72 15.15 -1.43 16.88
N GLU A 73 14.93 -2.20 15.82
CA GLU A 73 15.92 -2.48 14.78
C GLU A 73 15.43 -1.95 13.44
N LEU A 74 16.30 -1.25 12.70
CA LEU A 74 15.99 -0.82 11.34
C LEU A 74 15.95 -2.07 10.44
N PRO A 75 14.80 -2.43 9.85
CA PRO A 75 14.75 -3.59 8.97
C PRO A 75 15.56 -3.34 7.69
N ASP A 76 16.04 -4.41 7.05
CA ASP A 76 16.50 -4.31 5.67
C ASP A 76 15.31 -3.88 4.81
N MET A 77 15.34 -2.62 4.39
CA MET A 77 14.25 -2.01 3.65
C MET A 77 14.06 -2.67 2.28
N ASN A 78 15.13 -3.16 1.66
CA ASN A 78 15.00 -3.82 0.37
C ASN A 78 14.32 -5.16 0.51
N ASP A 79 14.75 -5.96 1.48
CA ASP A 79 14.17 -7.29 1.72
C ASP A 79 12.71 -7.15 2.14
N LEU A 80 12.41 -6.27 3.10
CA LEU A 80 11.06 -5.97 3.57
C LEU A 80 10.08 -5.66 2.44
N PHE A 81 10.42 -4.70 1.57
CA PHE A 81 9.54 -4.34 0.46
C PHE A 81 9.56 -5.37 -0.66
N SER A 82 10.67 -6.07 -0.86
CA SER A 82 10.74 -7.14 -1.86
C SER A 82 9.78 -8.26 -1.53
N ASP A 83 9.61 -8.58 -0.25
CA ASP A 83 8.76 -9.67 0.23
C ASP A 83 7.29 -9.26 0.30
N GLU A 84 6.99 -8.07 0.81
CA GLU A 84 5.62 -7.70 1.16
C GLU A 84 4.95 -6.77 0.13
N LEU A 85 5.69 -5.88 -0.55
CA LEU A 85 5.10 -4.87 -1.44
C LEU A 85 4.85 -5.45 -2.84
N LYS A 86 3.68 -6.07 -3.02
CA LYS A 86 3.28 -6.71 -4.28
C LYS A 86 2.17 -5.95 -4.99
N PHE A 87 2.27 -5.92 -6.33
CA PHE A 87 1.23 -5.36 -7.19
C PHE A 87 0.24 -6.45 -7.59
N ASP A 88 -0.98 -6.38 -7.05
CA ASP A 88 -1.96 -7.47 -7.14
C ASP A 88 -2.68 -7.51 -8.50
N LEU A 89 -2.25 -8.39 -9.39
CA LEU A 89 -2.85 -8.55 -10.71
C LEU A 89 -4.24 -9.21 -10.69
N THR A 90 -4.71 -9.73 -9.55
CA THR A 90 -6.06 -10.33 -9.45
C THR A 90 -7.17 -9.28 -9.42
N ILE A 91 -6.85 -8.04 -9.00
CA ILE A 91 -7.79 -6.91 -9.02
C ILE A 91 -8.02 -6.49 -10.47
N SER A 92 -9.23 -6.66 -11.00
CA SER A 92 -9.52 -6.40 -12.42
C SER A 92 -9.49 -4.93 -12.81
N ASP A 93 -9.95 -4.05 -11.92
CA ASP A 93 -9.93 -2.61 -12.15
C ASP A 93 -8.51 -2.06 -11.92
N VAL A 94 -7.98 -1.36 -12.91
CA VAL A 94 -6.58 -0.91 -12.90
C VAL A 94 -6.35 0.17 -11.83
N GLU A 95 -7.30 1.08 -11.65
CA GLU A 95 -7.16 2.18 -10.71
C GLU A 95 -7.23 1.67 -9.27
N ALA A 96 -8.17 0.77 -8.98
CA ALA A 96 -8.25 0.06 -7.71
C ALA A 96 -6.98 -0.74 -7.41
N ARG A 97 -6.39 -1.38 -8.43
CA ARG A 97 -5.13 -2.11 -8.31
C ARG A 97 -3.96 -1.21 -7.92
N VAL A 98 -3.83 -0.05 -8.56
CA VAL A 98 -2.80 0.94 -8.23
C VAL A 98 -3.04 1.53 -6.83
N THR A 99 -4.30 1.84 -6.50
CA THR A 99 -4.69 2.30 -5.15
C THR A 99 -4.28 1.27 -4.08
N ALA A 100 -4.60 -0.01 -4.28
CA ALA A 100 -4.26 -1.08 -3.36
C ALA A 100 -2.75 -1.19 -3.14
N TYR A 101 -1.94 -1.06 -4.20
CA TYR A 101 -0.48 -1.06 -4.10
C TYR A 101 0.08 0.10 -3.26
N PHE A 102 -0.40 1.33 -3.49
CA PHE A 102 0.04 2.49 -2.71
C PHE A 102 -0.44 2.41 -1.26
N HIS A 103 -1.64 1.89 -1.04
CA HIS A 103 -2.18 1.64 0.29
C HIS A 103 -1.33 0.61 1.04
N LEU A 104 -1.01 -0.53 0.41
CA LEU A 104 -0.16 -1.57 0.97
C LEU A 104 1.21 -1.03 1.39
N ALA A 105 1.85 -0.19 0.57
CA ALA A 105 3.11 0.46 0.95
C ALA A 105 2.98 1.27 2.25
N ASN A 106 1.89 2.04 2.40
CA ASN A 106 1.65 2.81 3.63
C ASN A 106 1.42 1.91 4.85
N GLU A 107 0.70 0.80 4.68
CA GLU A 107 0.49 -0.17 5.75
C GLU A 107 1.81 -0.85 6.18
N ILE A 108 2.68 -1.20 5.22
CA ILE A 108 4.02 -1.72 5.51
C ILE A 108 4.83 -0.69 6.29
N PHE A 109 4.80 0.60 5.91
CA PHE A 109 5.54 1.64 6.63
C PHE A 109 5.07 1.81 8.07
N LYS A 110 3.75 1.75 8.31
CA LYS A 110 3.19 1.87 9.66
C LYS A 110 3.50 0.65 10.51
N ARG A 111 3.27 -0.56 9.99
CA ARG A 111 3.45 -1.82 10.73
C ARG A 111 4.90 -2.04 11.17
N ASN A 112 5.86 -1.54 10.39
CA ASN A 112 7.29 -1.68 10.70
C ASN A 112 7.89 -0.46 11.44
N GLY A 113 7.08 0.55 11.76
CA GLY A 113 7.56 1.75 12.47
C GLY A 113 8.50 2.64 11.66
N VAL A 114 8.48 2.54 10.32
CA VAL A 114 9.40 3.27 9.43
C VAL A 114 8.78 4.49 8.75
N SER A 115 7.55 4.86 9.13
CA SER A 115 6.79 5.94 8.49
C SER A 115 7.52 7.29 8.52
N ASP A 116 8.23 7.59 9.61
CA ASP A 116 8.94 8.85 9.80
C ASP A 116 10.13 9.01 8.84
N LEU A 117 10.73 7.90 8.38
CA LEU A 117 11.79 7.92 7.36
C LEU A 117 11.31 8.44 6.00
N PHE A 118 9.99 8.52 5.80
CA PHE A 118 9.35 8.93 4.56
C PHE A 118 8.61 10.28 4.67
N LEU A 119 8.81 11.01 5.77
CA LEU A 119 8.30 12.38 5.95
C LEU A 119 9.28 13.43 5.42
N GLY A 120 8.76 14.62 5.14
CA GLY A 120 9.54 15.72 4.56
C GLY A 120 9.96 15.47 3.11
N GLU A 121 10.69 16.43 2.54
CA GLU A 121 11.05 16.40 1.11
C GLU A 121 11.90 15.16 0.74
N GLU A 122 12.96 14.90 1.50
CA GLU A 122 13.83 13.74 1.29
C GLU A 122 13.13 12.41 1.59
N GLY A 123 12.21 12.39 2.56
CA GLY A 123 11.41 11.21 2.83
C GLY A 123 10.43 10.90 1.70
N ILE A 124 9.80 11.93 1.12
CA ILE A 124 8.93 11.78 -0.05
C ILE A 124 9.73 11.25 -1.26
N LYS A 125 10.94 11.78 -1.51
CA LYS A 125 11.85 11.26 -2.55
C LYS A 125 12.14 9.77 -2.34
N ARG A 126 12.50 9.37 -1.12
CA ARG A 126 12.72 7.97 -0.74
C ARG A 126 11.48 7.11 -0.96
N LYS A 127 10.30 7.61 -0.58
CA LYS A 127 9.02 6.92 -0.75
C LYS A 127 8.69 6.66 -2.21
N CYS A 128 8.82 7.68 -3.06
CA CYS A 128 8.66 7.55 -4.51
C CYS A 128 9.64 6.52 -5.09
N LYS A 129 10.90 6.54 -4.66
CA LYS A 129 11.92 5.57 -5.10
C LYS A 129 11.55 4.13 -4.74
N VAL A 130 11.08 3.87 -3.51
CA VAL A 130 10.59 2.56 -3.07
C VAL A 130 9.40 2.12 -3.93
N LEU A 131 8.38 2.97 -4.05
CA LEU A 131 7.17 2.68 -4.82
C LEU A 131 7.50 2.29 -6.27
N VAL A 132 8.42 2.99 -6.93
CA VAL A 132 8.85 2.66 -8.30
C VAL A 132 9.71 1.41 -8.36
N LYS A 133 10.60 1.19 -7.38
CA LYS A 133 11.54 0.06 -7.36
C LYS A 133 10.83 -1.28 -7.35
N PHE A 134 9.70 -1.40 -6.64
CA PHE A 134 8.98 -2.66 -6.44
C PHE A 134 7.76 -2.85 -7.36
N LEU A 135 7.55 -1.95 -8.34
CA LEU A 135 6.58 -2.18 -9.41
C LEU A 135 6.96 -3.44 -10.24
N PRO A 136 5.98 -4.11 -10.84
CA PRO A 136 6.22 -5.31 -11.64
C PRO A 136 6.73 -4.97 -13.04
N GLY A 137 7.70 -5.78 -13.51
CA GLY A 137 8.09 -5.93 -14.92
C GLY A 137 8.06 -4.66 -15.77
N GLY A 138 7.21 -4.68 -16.81
CA GLY A 138 7.10 -3.58 -17.78
C GLY A 138 6.57 -2.27 -17.21
N LEU A 139 5.73 -2.33 -16.16
CA LEU A 139 5.23 -1.12 -15.49
C LEU A 139 6.38 -0.37 -14.81
N LYS A 140 7.24 -1.08 -14.08
CA LYS A 140 8.46 -0.49 -13.49
C LYS A 140 9.34 0.19 -14.54
N THR A 141 9.59 -0.47 -15.66
CA THR A 141 10.45 0.07 -16.73
C THR A 141 9.83 1.32 -17.36
N LYS A 142 8.54 1.27 -17.74
CA LYS A 142 7.83 2.42 -18.30
C LYS A 142 7.79 3.59 -17.31
N THR A 143 7.47 3.33 -16.04
CA THR A 143 7.44 4.38 -15.01
C THR A 143 8.82 5.01 -14.80
N LYS A 144 9.90 4.23 -14.76
CA LYS A 144 11.26 4.78 -14.66
C LYS A 144 11.58 5.70 -15.83
N ASN A 145 11.30 5.29 -17.06
CA ASN A 145 11.57 6.10 -18.25
C ASN A 145 10.73 7.38 -18.26
N GLU A 146 9.45 7.29 -17.92
CA GLU A 146 8.56 8.46 -17.85
C GLU A 146 9.07 9.49 -16.84
N LEU A 147 9.48 9.03 -15.65
CA LEU A 147 10.03 9.89 -14.60
C LEU A 147 11.41 10.45 -14.96
N GLU A 148 12.19 9.79 -15.81
CA GLU A 148 13.52 10.26 -16.19
C GLU A 148 13.45 11.35 -17.27
N TYR A 149 12.57 11.15 -18.26
CA TYR A 149 12.59 11.96 -19.48
C TYR A 149 11.42 12.94 -19.62
N ARG A 150 10.32 12.75 -18.88
CA ARG A 150 9.11 13.59 -19.06
C ARG A 150 8.54 14.17 -17.76
N SER A 151 8.58 13.42 -16.67
CA SER A 151 7.85 13.76 -15.43
C SER A 151 8.74 13.67 -14.19
N GLY A 152 9.94 14.26 -14.24
CA GLY A 152 10.91 14.23 -13.13
C GLY A 152 10.36 14.79 -11.81
N GLU A 153 9.48 15.79 -11.88
CA GLU A 153 8.81 16.38 -10.73
C GLU A 153 7.89 15.40 -9.98
N ALA A 154 7.43 14.32 -10.63
CA ALA A 154 6.65 13.29 -9.97
C ALA A 154 7.49 12.44 -8.99
N LYS A 155 8.82 12.43 -9.12
CA LYS A 155 9.73 11.83 -8.13
C LYS A 155 9.63 12.53 -6.76
N LEU A 156 9.13 13.77 -6.72
CA LEU A 156 9.05 14.61 -5.53
C LEU A 156 7.65 14.70 -4.91
N ALA A 157 6.65 14.03 -5.50
CA ALA A 157 5.27 14.13 -5.03
C ALA A 157 4.52 12.81 -5.26
N VAL A 158 4.15 12.14 -4.15
CA VAL A 158 3.44 10.85 -4.18
C VAL A 158 2.16 10.92 -5.04
N ARG A 159 1.41 12.03 -4.95
CA ARG A 159 0.19 12.24 -5.75
C ARG A 159 0.48 12.27 -7.26
N LYS A 160 1.54 12.96 -7.67
CA LYS A 160 1.94 13.02 -9.09
C LYS A 160 2.44 11.66 -9.57
N LEU A 161 3.26 10.98 -8.75
CA LEU A 161 3.72 9.62 -9.03
C LEU A 161 2.54 8.66 -9.21
N TYR A 162 1.53 8.74 -8.34
CA TYR A 162 0.32 7.95 -8.44
C TYR A 162 -0.35 8.13 -9.80
N SER A 163 -0.58 9.38 -10.24
CA SER A 163 -1.15 9.65 -11.57
C SER A 163 -0.33 9.07 -12.72
N VAL A 164 1.01 9.18 -12.66
CA VAL A 164 1.91 8.59 -13.67
C VAL A 164 1.77 7.06 -13.70
N VAL A 165 1.78 6.40 -12.55
CA VAL A 165 1.66 4.95 -12.44
C VAL A 165 0.28 4.47 -12.93
N SER A 166 -0.80 5.14 -12.53
CA SER A 166 -2.16 4.85 -12.99
C SER A 166 -2.30 4.91 -14.52
N ASN A 167 -1.80 5.98 -15.13
CA ASN A 167 -1.88 6.16 -16.59
C ASN A 167 -1.10 5.06 -17.32
N LEU A 168 0.14 4.80 -16.92
CA LEU A 168 0.99 3.78 -17.55
C LEU A 168 0.46 2.36 -17.34
N ALA A 169 -0.10 2.07 -16.16
CA ALA A 169 -0.74 0.78 -15.89
C ALA A 169 -1.97 0.57 -16.78
N LEU A 170 -2.77 1.62 -16.99
CA LEU A 170 -3.94 1.58 -17.86
C LEU A 170 -3.56 1.39 -19.34
N GLU A 171 -2.51 2.06 -19.81
CA GLU A 171 -1.97 1.86 -21.15
C GLU A 171 -1.48 0.43 -21.36
N LEU A 172 -0.71 -0.13 -20.43
CA LEU A 172 -0.24 -1.52 -20.48
C LEU A 172 -1.39 -2.53 -20.49
N GLU A 173 -2.45 -2.29 -19.71
CA GLU A 173 -3.64 -3.15 -19.69
C GLU A 173 -4.36 -3.10 -21.05
N LYS A 174 -4.49 -1.91 -21.66
CA LYS A 174 -5.08 -1.73 -23.00
C LYS A 174 -4.26 -2.46 -24.07
N GLU A 175 -2.93 -2.30 -24.07
CA GLU A 175 -2.01 -2.99 -24.98
C GLU A 175 -2.14 -4.51 -24.84
N THR A 176 -2.10 -5.02 -23.61
CA THR A 176 -2.22 -6.45 -23.32
C THR A 176 -3.55 -7.02 -23.80
N ARG A 177 -4.65 -6.29 -23.58
CA ARG A 177 -5.99 -6.66 -24.05
C ARG A 177 -6.07 -6.67 -25.58
N ALA A 178 -5.46 -5.71 -26.26
CA ALA A 178 -5.41 -5.65 -27.72
C ALA A 178 -4.66 -6.87 -28.29
N VAL A 179 -3.48 -7.19 -27.75
CA VAL A 179 -2.69 -8.36 -28.16
C VAL A 179 -3.47 -9.66 -27.95
N LYS A 180 -4.14 -9.83 -26.80
CA LYS A 180 -5.00 -11.00 -26.54
C LYS A 180 -6.12 -11.13 -27.57
N LYS A 181 -6.75 -10.03 -27.98
CA LYS A 181 -7.80 -10.02 -29.02
C LYS A 181 -7.26 -10.44 -30.39
N VAL A 182 -6.07 -9.98 -30.78
CA VAL A 182 -5.44 -10.34 -32.06
C VAL A 182 -5.11 -11.84 -32.08
N LYS A 183 -4.43 -12.34 -31.04
CA LYS A 183 -4.09 -13.77 -30.92
C LYS A 183 -5.34 -14.67 -30.92
N ALA A 184 -6.42 -14.23 -30.30
CA ALA A 184 -7.68 -14.97 -30.30
C ALA A 184 -8.32 -15.02 -31.70
N LYS A 185 -8.22 -13.94 -32.49
CA LYS A 185 -8.70 -13.92 -33.89
C LYS A 185 -7.85 -14.84 -34.79
N GLU A 186 -6.54 -14.79 -34.67
CA GLU A 186 -5.62 -15.66 -35.42
C GLU A 186 -5.85 -17.15 -35.09
N ALA A 187 -6.02 -17.48 -33.81
CA ALA A 187 -6.32 -18.86 -33.39
C ALA A 187 -7.65 -19.36 -33.96
N LYS A 188 -8.67 -18.50 -34.03
CA LYS A 188 -9.96 -18.83 -34.66
C LYS A 188 -9.82 -19.02 -36.18
N HIS A 189 -9.10 -18.13 -36.85
CA HIS A 189 -8.83 -18.23 -38.29
C HIS A 189 -8.07 -19.53 -38.63
N ASN A 190 -7.02 -19.85 -37.87
CA ASN A 190 -6.24 -21.07 -38.08
C ASN A 190 -7.07 -22.34 -37.86
N LYS A 191 -7.93 -22.37 -36.82
CA LYS A 191 -8.86 -23.49 -36.61
C LYS A 191 -9.87 -23.64 -37.74
N ALA A 192 -10.41 -22.54 -38.26
CA ALA A 192 -11.34 -22.57 -39.40
C ALA A 192 -10.65 -23.10 -40.67
N PHE A 193 -9.44 -22.63 -40.95
CA PHE A 193 -8.65 -23.06 -42.11
C PHE A 193 -8.29 -24.55 -42.06
N VAL A 194 -7.90 -25.06 -40.88
CA VAL A 194 -7.59 -26.50 -40.69
C VAL A 194 -8.85 -27.36 -40.83
N LYS A 195 -9.99 -26.90 -40.30
CA LYS A 195 -11.27 -27.60 -40.44
C LYS A 195 -11.71 -27.68 -41.90
N GLU A 196 -11.61 -26.59 -42.64
CA GLU A 196 -12.01 -26.55 -44.06
C GLU A 196 -11.14 -27.44 -44.94
N ARG A 197 -9.82 -27.49 -44.69
CA ARG A 197 -8.90 -28.41 -45.37
C ARG A 197 -9.22 -29.88 -45.08
N SER A 198 -9.59 -30.23 -43.85
CA SER A 198 -9.98 -31.60 -43.50
C SER A 198 -11.27 -32.03 -44.18
N VAL A 199 -12.28 -31.15 -44.25
CA VAL A 199 -13.55 -31.46 -44.94
C VAL A 199 -13.32 -31.64 -46.45
N LYS A 200 -12.52 -30.77 -47.07
CA LYS A 200 -12.15 -30.91 -48.50
C LYS A 200 -11.37 -32.20 -48.78
N ALA A 201 -10.47 -32.61 -47.88
CA ALA A 201 -9.72 -33.86 -48.00
C ALA A 201 -10.60 -35.11 -47.83
N PHE A 202 -11.57 -35.06 -46.91
CA PHE A 202 -12.55 -36.13 -46.71
C PHE A 202 -13.44 -36.31 -47.94
N ASN A 203 -14.02 -35.23 -48.46
CA ASN A 203 -14.88 -35.28 -49.65
C ASN A 203 -14.14 -35.77 -50.91
N LYS A 204 -12.85 -35.46 -51.05
CA LYS A 204 -12.04 -35.94 -52.19
C LYS A 204 -11.72 -37.44 -52.09
N LYS A 205 -11.65 -38.00 -50.88
CA LYS A 205 -11.45 -39.45 -50.66
C LYS A 205 -12.73 -40.26 -50.87
N THR A 206 -13.89 -39.73 -50.48
CA THR A 206 -15.18 -40.40 -50.72
C THR A 206 -15.55 -40.42 -52.19
N ALA A 207 -15.34 -39.32 -52.93
CA ALA A 207 -15.62 -39.26 -54.37
C ALA A 207 -14.78 -40.23 -55.22
N ARG A 208 -13.57 -40.60 -54.76
CA ARG A 208 -12.69 -41.58 -55.44
C ARG A 208 -13.02 -43.05 -55.14
N ARG A 209 -13.87 -43.33 -54.15
CA ARG A 209 -14.29 -44.70 -53.79
C ARG A 209 -15.63 -45.11 -54.40
N SER A 210 -16.33 -44.17 -55.03
CA SER A 210 -17.66 -44.35 -55.64
C SER A 210 -17.63 -44.33 -57.17
N ALA A 211 -16.44 -44.45 -57.78
CA ALA A 211 -16.19 -44.64 -59.20
C ALA A 211 -15.39 -45.93 -59.38
#